data_AF-A0A521Z8C2-F1
#
_entry.id   AF-A0A521Z8C2-F1
#
_cell.length_a   1.000
_cell.length_b   1.000
_cell.length_c   1.000
_cell.angle_alpha   90.00
_cell.angle_beta   90.00
_cell.angle_gamma   90.00
#
_symmetry.space_group_name_H-M   'P 1'
#
loop_
_entity.id
_entity.type
_entity.pdbx_description
1 polymer ?
#
loop_
_entity_poly.entity_id
_entity_poly.type
_entity_poly.pdbx_seq_one_letter_code
_entity_poly.pdbx_strand_id
1 'polypeptide(L)'
;MDTPTTDHVTALANAVAASDKAWPIGGPYSGEQTTSAARHIGALVRYLNHATQAWNPESLPDLATWHDTTAALWAALQHLPQILAQVERLAEAFRYAPGLAVDDRGEPLQPGEVVNLAIASMRDAAVTLDPVVDALSYAMRYTGRLYIRDAESDES
;
A
#
# COMPACT_ATOMS: atom_id res chain seq x y z
N MET A 1 8.59 -35.62 -3.87
CA MET A 1 8.73 -34.16 -3.73
C MET A 1 8.16 -33.56 -4.99
N ASP A 2 6.88 -33.18 -4.95
CA ASP A 2 6.28 -32.40 -6.03
C ASP A 2 6.83 -30.99 -5.92
N THR A 3 7.45 -30.46 -6.97
CA THR A 3 7.91 -29.08 -7.07
C THR A 3 6.69 -28.15 -7.07
N PRO A 4 6.36 -27.45 -5.96
CA PRO A 4 5.22 -26.54 -5.89
C PRO A 4 5.53 -25.19 -6.59
N THR A 5 6.72 -25.04 -7.17
CA THR A 5 7.30 -23.72 -7.45
C THR A 5 6.77 -23.05 -8.72
N THR A 6 6.36 -23.80 -9.73
CA THR A 6 5.98 -23.23 -11.04
C THR A 6 4.60 -22.58 -11.03
N ASP A 7 3.66 -23.12 -10.26
CA ASP A 7 2.27 -22.67 -10.26
C ASP A 7 2.10 -21.33 -9.51
N HIS A 8 2.79 -21.16 -8.38
CA HIS A 8 2.75 -19.92 -7.60
C HIS A 8 3.39 -18.72 -8.33
N VAL A 9 4.55 -18.93 -8.96
CA VAL A 9 5.21 -17.88 -9.76
C VAL A 9 4.32 -17.45 -10.93
N THR A 10 3.69 -18.42 -11.61
CA THR A 10 2.75 -18.14 -12.70
C THR A 10 1.51 -17.38 -12.20
N ALA A 11 0.95 -17.78 -11.06
CA ALA A 11 -0.20 -17.10 -10.46
C ALA A 11 0.13 -15.64 -10.08
N LEU A 12 1.29 -15.41 -9.48
CA LEU A 12 1.75 -14.06 -9.14
C LEU A 12 1.95 -13.19 -10.40
N ALA A 13 2.62 -13.72 -11.43
CA ALA A 13 2.81 -13.02 -12.69
C ALA A 13 1.47 -12.66 -13.36
N ASN A 14 0.49 -13.57 -13.32
CA ASN A 14 -0.86 -13.31 -13.83
C ASN A 14 -1.59 -12.24 -13.03
N ALA A 15 -1.44 -12.21 -11.69
CA ALA A 15 -2.02 -11.18 -10.85
C ALA A 15 -1.42 -9.80 -11.13
N VAL A 16 -0.10 -9.73 -11.32
CA VAL A 16 0.61 -8.49 -11.72
C VAL A 16 0.14 -8.04 -13.11
N ALA A 17 0.10 -8.94 -14.09
CA ALA A 17 -0.38 -8.62 -15.44
C ALA A 17 -1.85 -8.16 -15.45
N ALA A 18 -2.70 -8.75 -14.60
CA ALA A 18 -4.08 -8.32 -14.44
C ALA A 18 -4.17 -6.91 -13.81
N SER A 19 -3.32 -6.61 -12.83
CA SER A 19 -3.20 -5.27 -12.23
C SER A 19 -2.72 -4.24 -13.27
N ASP A 20 -1.69 -4.55 -14.06
CA ASP A 20 -1.18 -3.66 -15.11
C ASP A 20 -2.22 -3.39 -16.20
N LYS A 21 -3.04 -4.38 -16.52
CA LYS A 21 -4.16 -4.22 -17.45
C LYS A 21 -5.27 -3.33 -16.88
N ALA A 22 -5.52 -3.41 -15.57
CA ALA A 22 -6.55 -2.62 -14.90
C ALA A 22 -6.11 -1.16 -14.64
N TRP A 23 -4.84 -0.95 -14.28
CA TRP A 23 -4.23 0.34 -13.97
C TRP A 23 -2.87 0.50 -14.66
N PRO A 24 -2.85 0.82 -15.97
CA PRO A 24 -1.60 0.93 -16.71
C PRO A 24 -0.74 2.09 -16.20
N ILE A 25 0.53 1.81 -15.87
CA ILE A 25 1.54 2.80 -15.43
C ILE A 25 1.86 3.83 -16.54
N GLY A 26 1.49 3.58 -17.79
CA GLY A 26 1.65 4.53 -18.90
C GLY A 26 0.48 5.51 -19.09
N GLY A 27 -0.61 5.35 -18.34
CA GLY A 27 -1.88 6.03 -18.60
C GLY A 27 -2.67 5.42 -19.78
N PRO A 28 -3.75 6.08 -20.24
CA PRO A 28 -4.27 7.37 -19.76
C PRO A 28 -4.76 7.27 -18.31
N TYR A 29 -4.72 8.40 -17.58
CA TYR A 29 -5.18 8.50 -16.20
C TYR A 29 -6.49 9.28 -16.13
N SER A 30 -7.49 8.74 -15.43
CA SER A 30 -8.75 9.43 -15.12
C SER A 30 -9.00 9.49 -13.61
N GLY A 31 -9.82 10.44 -13.15
CA GLY A 31 -10.22 10.52 -11.74
C GLY A 31 -10.93 9.25 -11.25
N GLU A 32 -11.71 8.59 -12.13
CA GLU A 32 -12.35 7.31 -11.85
C GLU A 32 -11.32 6.19 -11.66
N GLN A 33 -10.31 6.10 -12.54
CA GLN A 33 -9.23 5.12 -12.43
C GLN A 33 -8.40 5.34 -11.16
N THR A 34 -8.02 6.57 -10.86
CA THR A 34 -7.27 6.91 -9.63
C THR A 34 -8.06 6.55 -8.37
N THR A 35 -9.37 6.86 -8.35
CA THR A 35 -10.24 6.50 -7.23
C THR A 35 -10.42 4.99 -7.10
N SER A 36 -10.56 4.29 -8.23
CA SER A 36 -10.68 2.82 -8.27
C SER A 36 -9.41 2.14 -7.74
N ALA A 37 -8.22 2.63 -8.14
CA ALA A 37 -6.94 2.14 -7.64
C ALA A 37 -6.83 2.32 -6.11
N ALA A 38 -7.16 3.51 -5.60
CA ALA A 38 -7.15 3.77 -4.15
C ALA A 38 -8.12 2.85 -3.38
N ARG A 39 -9.31 2.58 -3.92
CA ARG A 39 -10.27 1.63 -3.32
C ARG A 39 -9.73 0.20 -3.29
N HIS A 40 -8.97 -0.21 -4.32
CA HIS A 40 -8.36 -1.53 -4.35
C HIS A 40 -7.27 -1.71 -3.29
N ILE A 41 -6.50 -0.66 -2.95
CA ILE A 41 -5.60 -0.70 -1.79
C ILE A 41 -6.38 -1.08 -0.52
N GLY A 42 -7.53 -0.45 -0.28
CA GLY A 42 -8.39 -0.77 0.87
C GLY A 42 -8.94 -2.21 0.85
N ALA A 43 -9.28 -2.74 -0.32
CA ALA A 43 -9.71 -4.13 -0.47
C ALA A 43 -8.57 -5.13 -0.21
N LEU A 44 -7.36 -4.85 -0.70
CA LEU A 44 -6.17 -5.65 -0.47
C LEU A 44 -5.77 -5.68 1.01
N VAL A 45 -5.79 -4.52 1.68
CA VAL A 45 -5.54 -4.45 3.14
C VAL A 45 -6.56 -5.27 3.91
N ARG A 46 -7.85 -5.21 3.53
CA ARG A 46 -8.89 -6.04 4.15
C ARG A 46 -8.63 -7.53 3.95
N TYR A 47 -8.26 -7.93 2.74
CA TYR A 47 -7.88 -9.30 2.45
C TYR A 47 -6.69 -9.74 3.31
N LEU A 48 -5.61 -8.95 3.36
CA LEU A 48 -4.42 -9.25 4.16
C LEU A 48 -4.74 -9.36 5.65
N ASN A 49 -5.61 -8.49 6.18
CA ASN A 49 -6.07 -8.56 7.57
C ASN A 49 -6.86 -9.84 7.87
N HIS A 50 -7.55 -10.42 6.88
CA HIS A 50 -8.24 -11.71 7.03
C HIS A 50 -7.29 -12.90 6.85
N ALA A 51 -6.38 -12.81 5.87
CA ALA A 51 -5.40 -13.84 5.59
C ALA A 51 -4.48 -14.06 6.80
N THR A 52 -3.97 -12.97 7.38
CA THR A 52 -2.98 -13.00 8.48
C THR A 52 -3.56 -13.21 9.88
N GLN A 53 -4.84 -13.59 9.99
CA GLN A 53 -5.42 -13.89 11.30
C GLN A 53 -4.80 -15.17 11.87
N ALA A 54 -4.52 -15.18 13.18
CA ALA A 54 -3.78 -16.23 13.87
C ALA A 54 -4.37 -17.66 13.74
N TRP A 55 -5.62 -17.79 13.31
CA TRP A 55 -6.29 -19.07 13.10
C TRP A 55 -6.04 -19.68 11.71
N ASN A 56 -5.36 -18.97 10.80
CA ASN A 56 -5.00 -19.47 9.47
C ASN A 56 -3.48 -19.65 9.33
N PRO A 57 -2.90 -20.76 9.82
CA PRO A 57 -1.46 -21.02 9.75
C PRO A 57 -0.95 -21.18 8.31
N GLU A 58 -1.83 -21.46 7.35
CA GLU A 58 -1.47 -21.60 5.93
C GLU A 58 -1.21 -20.25 5.25
N SER A 59 -1.53 -19.12 5.89
CA SER A 59 -1.34 -17.79 5.32
C SER A 59 0.11 -17.33 5.28
N LEU A 60 0.95 -17.84 6.18
CA LEU A 60 2.40 -17.59 6.27
C LEU A 60 3.08 -18.92 6.61
N PRO A 61 3.10 -19.88 5.67
CA PRO A 61 3.46 -21.27 5.95
C PRO A 61 4.95 -21.47 6.25
N ASP A 62 5.80 -20.55 5.78
CA ASP A 62 7.25 -20.61 5.91
C ASP A 62 7.90 -19.23 6.06
N LEU A 63 9.19 -19.21 6.40
CA LEU A 63 9.96 -17.98 6.61
C LEU A 63 10.14 -17.16 5.32
N ALA A 64 10.18 -17.82 4.15
CA ALA A 64 10.29 -17.13 2.87
C ALA A 64 9.04 -16.29 2.59
N THR A 65 7.86 -16.88 2.76
CA THR A 65 6.57 -16.21 2.59
C THR A 65 6.40 -15.07 3.60
N TRP A 66 6.87 -15.25 4.84
CA TRP A 66 6.87 -14.16 5.83
C TRP A 66 7.80 -13.01 5.42
N HIS A 67 9.02 -13.31 4.98
CA HIS A 67 9.96 -12.31 4.48
C HIS A 67 9.37 -11.53 3.29
N ASP A 68 8.87 -12.23 2.28
CA ASP A 68 8.36 -11.63 1.04
C ASP A 68 7.10 -10.81 1.28
N THR A 69 6.21 -11.27 2.15
CA THR A 69 5.03 -10.49 2.58
C THR A 69 5.45 -9.20 3.28
N THR A 70 6.45 -9.28 4.18
CA THR A 70 6.97 -8.11 4.89
C THR A 70 7.64 -7.13 3.94
N ALA A 71 8.42 -7.62 2.97
CA ALA A 71 9.07 -6.81 1.95
C ALA A 71 8.06 -6.10 1.03
N ALA A 72 6.99 -6.80 0.62
CA ALA A 72 5.92 -6.22 -0.18
C ALA A 72 5.15 -5.13 0.56
N LEU A 73 4.85 -5.34 1.85
CA LEU A 73 4.23 -4.33 2.72
C LEU A 73 5.11 -3.10 2.90
N TRP A 74 6.42 -3.30 3.14
CA TRP A 74 7.39 -2.22 3.23
C TRP A 74 7.44 -1.41 1.94
N ALA A 75 7.56 -2.06 0.77
CA ALA A 75 7.61 -1.39 -0.52
C ALA A 75 6.32 -0.59 -0.80
N ALA A 76 5.14 -1.15 -0.51
CA ALA A 76 3.87 -0.45 -0.66
C ALA A 76 3.80 0.83 0.20
N LEU A 77 4.22 0.74 1.47
CA LEU A 77 4.19 1.88 2.39
C LEU A 77 5.25 2.93 2.06
N GLN A 78 6.41 2.54 1.53
CA GLN A 78 7.48 3.47 1.13
C GLN A 78 7.02 4.46 0.04
N HIS A 79 6.08 4.07 -0.82
CA HIS A 79 5.58 4.93 -1.89
C HIS A 79 4.38 5.81 -1.49
N LEU A 80 3.72 5.53 -0.36
CA LEU A 80 2.55 6.32 0.08
C LEU A 80 2.87 7.80 0.34
N PRO A 81 3.99 8.20 0.98
CA PRO A 81 4.33 9.61 1.16
C PRO A 81 4.42 10.38 -0.17
N GLN A 82 4.95 9.74 -1.21
CA GLN A 82 5.03 10.34 -2.54
C GLN A 82 3.64 10.56 -3.14
N ILE A 83 2.73 9.59 -2.99
CA ILE A 83 1.34 9.70 -3.44
C ILE A 83 0.63 10.83 -2.68
N LEU A 84 0.80 10.92 -1.36
CA LEU A 84 0.23 12.01 -0.55
C LEU A 84 0.73 13.39 -1.02
N ALA A 85 2.03 13.53 -1.28
CA ALA A 85 2.60 14.76 -1.81
C ALA A 85 2.09 15.11 -3.22
N GLN A 86 1.78 14.11 -4.05
CA GLN A 86 1.16 14.33 -5.36
C GLN A 86 -0.30 14.76 -5.23
N VAL A 87 -1.08 14.10 -4.37
CA VAL A 87 -2.48 14.47 -4.10
C VAL A 87 -2.58 15.86 -3.49
N GLU A 88 -1.68 16.22 -2.57
CA GLU A 88 -1.55 17.57 -2.03
C GLU A 88 -1.42 18.62 -3.15
N ARG A 89 -0.47 18.43 -4.08
CA ARG A 89 -0.25 19.37 -5.19
C ARG A 89 -1.48 19.50 -6.08
N LEU A 90 -2.20 18.40 -6.31
CA LEU A 90 -3.46 18.43 -7.06
C LEU A 90 -4.57 19.13 -6.26
N ALA A 91 -4.59 18.97 -4.94
CA ALA A 91 -5.59 19.55 -4.07
C ALA A 91 -5.51 21.09 -4.02
N GLU A 92 -4.33 21.68 -4.23
CA GLU A 92 -4.18 23.14 -4.29
C GLU A 92 -5.06 23.80 -5.36
N ALA A 93 -5.35 23.10 -6.46
CA ALA A 93 -6.23 23.61 -7.52
C ALA A 93 -7.67 23.87 -7.03
N PHE A 94 -8.12 23.19 -5.98
CA PHE A 94 -9.47 23.35 -5.42
C PHE A 94 -9.60 24.53 -4.44
N ARG A 95 -8.49 25.19 -4.05
CA ARG A 95 -8.50 26.29 -3.08
C ARG A 95 -9.42 27.46 -3.48
N TYR A 96 -9.58 27.68 -4.78
CA TYR A 96 -10.36 28.80 -5.34
C TYR A 96 -11.67 28.35 -6.01
N ALA A 97 -12.03 27.08 -5.90
CA ALA A 97 -13.21 26.56 -6.57
C ALA A 97 -14.48 26.92 -5.76
N PRO A 98 -15.40 27.72 -6.32
CA PRO A 98 -16.57 28.20 -5.60
C PRO A 98 -17.54 27.05 -5.29
N GLY A 99 -18.14 27.07 -4.09
CA GLY A 99 -19.20 26.14 -3.69
C GLY A 99 -18.75 24.72 -3.30
N LEU A 100 -17.45 24.49 -3.11
CA LEU A 100 -16.92 23.16 -2.79
C LEU A 100 -16.96 22.75 -1.31
N ALA A 101 -17.32 23.65 -0.40
CA ALA A 101 -17.22 23.36 1.04
C ALA A 101 -18.44 23.89 1.81
N VAL A 102 -19.06 22.99 2.57
CA VAL A 102 -20.05 23.30 3.61
C VAL A 102 -19.65 22.57 4.89
N ASP A 103 -20.00 23.12 6.04
CA ASP A 103 -19.81 22.45 7.34
C ASP A 103 -20.88 21.40 7.62
N ASP A 104 -20.82 20.75 8.79
CA ASP A 104 -21.78 19.74 9.23
C ASP A 104 -23.23 20.26 9.37
N ARG A 105 -23.42 21.59 9.37
CA ARG A 105 -24.72 22.26 9.43
C ARG A 105 -25.19 22.73 8.06
N GLY A 106 -24.40 22.51 7.01
CA GLY A 106 -24.67 22.96 5.65
C GLY A 106 -24.30 24.43 5.41
N GLU A 107 -23.60 25.08 6.34
CA GLU A 107 -23.16 26.48 6.18
C GLU A 107 -21.93 26.54 5.28
N PRO A 108 -21.83 27.51 4.36
CA PRO A 108 -20.67 27.64 3.48
C PRO A 108 -19.37 27.83 4.26
N LEU A 109 -18.37 27.01 3.95
CA LEU A 109 -16.99 27.20 4.40
C LEU A 109 -16.18 27.88 3.31
N GLN A 110 -15.11 28.58 3.70
CA GLN A 110 -14.12 29.05 2.72
C GLN A 110 -13.37 27.83 2.17
N PRO A 111 -13.46 27.51 0.87
CA PRO A 111 -12.85 26.30 0.31
C PRO A 111 -11.34 26.21 0.58
N GLY A 112 -10.68 27.37 0.60
CA GLY A 112 -9.25 27.42 0.90
C GLY A 112 -8.87 27.00 2.31
N GLU A 113 -9.71 27.25 3.32
CA GLU A 113 -9.46 26.79 4.69
C GLU A 113 -9.56 25.26 4.77
N VAL A 114 -10.58 24.69 4.13
CA VAL A 114 -10.80 23.23 4.09
C VAL A 114 -9.68 22.52 3.34
N VAL A 115 -9.28 23.05 2.17
CA VAL A 115 -8.14 22.51 1.40
C VAL A 115 -6.85 22.59 2.21
N ASN A 116 -6.60 23.69 2.93
CA ASN A 116 -5.42 23.82 3.79
C ASN A 116 -5.38 22.79 4.91
N LEU A 117 -6.52 22.54 5.56
CA LEU A 117 -6.63 21.54 6.61
C LEU A 117 -6.39 20.12 6.07
N ALA A 118 -6.95 19.81 4.90
CA ALA A 118 -6.73 18.53 4.23
C ALA A 118 -5.25 18.32 3.86
N ILE A 119 -4.60 19.35 3.31
CA ILE A 119 -3.16 19.34 2.99
C ILE A 119 -2.32 19.14 4.25
N ALA A 120 -2.60 19.88 5.32
CA ALA A 120 -1.90 19.72 6.60
C ALA A 120 -2.02 18.28 7.12
N SER A 121 -3.24 17.72 7.10
CA SER A 121 -3.50 16.34 7.52
C SER A 121 -2.74 15.31 6.67
N MET A 122 -2.65 15.51 5.35
CA MET A 122 -1.88 14.63 4.46
C MET A 122 -0.37 14.68 4.75
N ARG A 123 0.17 15.86 5.06
CA ARG A 123 1.58 16.02 5.46
C ARG A 123 1.86 15.35 6.80
N ASP A 124 0.97 15.53 7.78
CA ASP A 124 1.09 14.87 9.10
C ASP A 124 1.03 13.34 8.96
N ALA A 125 0.16 12.84 8.07
CA ALA A 125 0.10 11.41 7.76
C ALA A 125 1.39 10.90 7.11
N ALA A 126 1.99 11.65 6.19
CA ALA A 126 3.29 11.30 5.60
C ALA A 126 4.40 11.22 6.65
N VAL A 127 4.49 12.20 7.56
CA VAL A 127 5.44 12.20 8.68
C VAL A 127 5.21 11.01 9.62
N THR A 128 3.94 10.65 9.86
CA THR A 128 3.58 9.51 10.71
C THR A 128 3.94 8.16 10.07
N LEU A 129 3.98 8.08 8.74
CA LEU A 129 4.32 6.85 8.01
C LEU A 129 5.82 6.53 8.09
N ASP A 130 6.70 7.53 8.15
CA ASP A 130 8.16 7.32 8.21
C ASP A 130 8.61 6.30 9.27
N PRO A 131 8.23 6.43 10.56
CA PRO A 131 8.63 5.45 11.58
C PRO A 131 8.03 4.04 11.34
N VAL A 132 6.89 3.93 10.65
CA VAL A 132 6.29 2.64 10.29
C VAL A 132 7.10 1.97 9.18
N VAL A 133 7.49 2.73 8.15
CA VAL A 133 8.35 2.26 7.06
C VAL A 133 9.70 1.80 7.61
N ASP A 134 10.29 2.56 8.54
CA ASP A 134 11.53 2.17 9.21
C ASP A 134 11.39 0.87 9.98
N ALA A 135 10.34 0.73 10.80
CA ALA A 135 10.07 -0.48 11.57
C ALA A 135 9.92 -1.72 10.68
N LEU A 136 9.22 -1.59 9.54
CA LEU A 136 9.09 -2.68 8.57
C LEU A 136 10.40 -3.00 7.85
N SER A 137 11.22 -1.98 7.54
CA SER A 137 12.56 -2.20 7.00
C SER A 137 13.43 -3.01 7.97
N TYR A 138 13.36 -2.73 9.27
CA TYR A 138 14.03 -3.53 10.29
C TYR A 138 13.47 -4.95 10.36
N ALA A 139 12.15 -5.12 10.37
CA ALA A 139 11.52 -6.44 10.38
C ALA A 139 11.97 -7.29 9.18
N MET A 140 11.95 -6.73 7.97
CA MET A 140 12.44 -7.37 6.74
C MET A 140 13.90 -7.81 6.86
N ARG A 141 14.78 -6.96 7.42
CA ARG A 141 16.20 -7.32 7.63
C ARG A 141 16.37 -8.48 8.60
N TYR A 142 15.53 -8.57 9.64
CA TYR A 142 15.60 -9.66 10.60
C TYR A 142 15.02 -10.96 10.04
N THR A 143 13.89 -10.92 9.33
CA THR A 143 13.31 -12.10 8.70
C THR A 143 14.23 -12.67 7.61
N GLY A 144 14.90 -11.81 6.84
CA GLY A 144 15.90 -12.25 5.85
C GLY A 144 17.09 -12.99 6.45
N ARG A 145 17.48 -12.69 7.70
CA ARG A 145 18.55 -13.42 8.42
C ARG A 145 18.11 -14.80 8.88
N LEU A 146 16.83 -14.98 9.21
CA LEU A 146 16.30 -16.30 9.56
C LEU A 146 16.31 -17.23 8.34
N TYR A 147 15.97 -16.69 7.17
CA TYR A 147 15.97 -17.44 5.91
C TYR A 147 17.35 -18.00 5.52
N ILE A 148 18.42 -17.22 5.68
CA ILE A 148 19.79 -17.66 5.33
C ILE A 148 20.24 -18.86 6.18
N ARG A 149 19.81 -18.92 7.45
CA ARG A 149 20.25 -19.95 8.39
C ARG A 149 19.66 -21.33 8.11
N ASP A 150 18.41 -21.39 7.65
CA ASP A 150 17.76 -22.66 7.34
C ASP A 150 18.38 -23.33 6.10
N ALA A 151 18.83 -22.54 5.13
CA ALA A 151 19.50 -23.05 3.93
C ALA A 151 20.84 -23.74 4.23
N GLU A 152 21.58 -23.28 5.25
CA GLU A 152 22.86 -23.89 5.66
C GLU A 152 22.69 -25.19 6.46
N SER A 153 21.53 -25.42 7.10
CA SER A 153 21.29 -26.62 7.90
C SER A 153 20.91 -27.87 7.10
N ASP A 154 20.41 -27.71 5.87
CA ASP A 154 19.99 -28.85 5.02
C ASP A 154 21.16 -29.52 4.27
N GLU A 155 22.37 -28.93 4.32
CA GLU A 155 23.57 -29.46 3.67
C GLU A 155 24.47 -30.33 4.57
N SER A 156 24.08 -30.58 5.83
CA SER A 156 24.84 -31.35 6.84
C SER A 156 24.17 -32.67 7.22
#